data_AF-A0A2H6ARV7-F1
#
_entry.id   AF-A0A2H6ARV7-F1
#
_cell.length_a   1.000
_cell.length_b   1.000
_cell.length_c   1.000
_cell.angle_alpha   90.00
_cell.angle_beta   90.00
_cell.angle_gamma   90.00
#
_symmetry.space_group_name_H-M   'P 1'
#
loop_
_entity.id
_entity.type
_entity.pdbx_description
1 polymer ?
#
loop_
_entity_poly.entity_id
_entity_poly.type
_entity_poly.pdbx_seq_one_letter_code
_entity_poly.pdbx_strand_id
1 'polypeptide(L)'
;MKAERLISFALFAAYLSTLAVSTAHLASWYRLTLGDLPAPLSWALAASLEMVAFLLSLAANLLPGKSYWAAYGAYVALGLVWLGNYRAMALAGDLPVWETFAQSLFVPVGTLIVAKALGDLAKEGRNQGRTPSSPRGENAAPGPQSVLSALPGSIAEIARRTGLPAPLVARDLQLLQKEGSAYFDGEVWHRR
;
A
#
# COMPACT_ATOMS: atom_id res chain seq x y z
N MET A 1 0.63 -22.72 0.33
CA MET A 1 -0.85 -22.70 0.32
C MET A 1 -1.55 -22.95 1.66
N LYS A 2 -1.41 -24.09 2.37
CA LYS A 2 -2.15 -24.32 3.65
C LYS A 2 -1.66 -23.44 4.82
N ALA A 3 -0.34 -23.32 5.01
CA ALA A 3 0.24 -22.54 6.10
C ALA A 3 0.01 -21.02 5.96
N GLU A 4 0.16 -20.46 4.76
CA GLU A 4 -0.06 -19.03 4.50
C GLU A 4 -1.51 -18.60 4.76
N ARG A 5 -2.48 -19.44 4.40
CA ARG A 5 -3.90 -19.19 4.70
C ARG A 5 -4.16 -19.23 6.21
N LEU A 6 -3.55 -20.19 6.91
CA LEU A 6 -3.66 -20.28 8.36
C LEU A 6 -3.04 -19.06 9.06
N ILE A 7 -1.86 -18.63 8.63
CA ILE A 7 -1.16 -17.45 9.18
C ILE A 7 -1.96 -16.17 8.87
N SER A 8 -2.42 -16.00 7.63
CA SER A 8 -3.26 -14.85 7.25
C SER A 8 -4.55 -14.81 8.08
N PHE A 9 -5.19 -15.96 8.29
CA PHE A 9 -6.38 -16.06 9.13
C PHE A 9 -6.08 -15.73 10.59
N ALA A 10 -4.98 -16.26 11.15
CA ALA A 10 -4.58 -15.98 12.53
C ALA A 10 -4.25 -14.49 12.73
N LEU A 11 -3.54 -13.86 11.79
CA LEU A 11 -3.26 -12.42 11.80
C LEU A 11 -4.54 -11.60 11.71
N PHE A 12 -5.47 -11.98 10.83
CA PHE A 12 -6.76 -11.31 10.70
C PHE A 12 -7.60 -11.46 11.98
N ALA A 13 -7.64 -12.66 12.59
CA ALA A 13 -8.33 -12.90 13.85
C ALA A 13 -7.71 -12.09 15.01
N ALA A 14 -6.37 -12.04 15.10
CA ALA A 14 -5.67 -11.22 16.08
C ALA A 14 -5.99 -9.72 15.90
N TYR A 15 -6.08 -9.26 14.65
CA TYR A 15 -6.51 -7.90 14.33
C TYR A 15 -7.93 -7.64 14.81
N LEU A 16 -8.90 -8.51 14.46
CA LEU A 16 -10.29 -8.38 14.90
C LEU A 16 -10.43 -8.39 16.42
N SER A 17 -9.66 -9.24 17.12
CA SER A 17 -9.64 -9.27 18.58
C SER A 17 -9.14 -7.95 19.16
N THR A 18 -8.11 -7.36 18.56
CA THR A 18 -7.57 -6.05 18.97
C THR A 18 -8.62 -4.95 18.77
N LEU A 19 -9.32 -4.96 17.63
CA LEU A 19 -10.42 -4.02 17.35
C LEU A 19 -11.56 -4.15 18.36
N ALA A 20 -11.95 -5.37 18.73
CA ALA A 20 -13.05 -5.60 19.68
C ALA A 20 -12.72 -5.02 21.07
N VAL A 21 -11.52 -5.28 21.57
CA VAL A 21 -11.05 -4.73 22.86
C VAL A 21 -10.94 -3.21 22.79
N SER A 22 -10.36 -2.69 21.71
CA SER A 22 -10.18 -1.26 21.48
C SER A 22 -11.53 -0.53 21.39
N THR A 23 -12.52 -1.13 20.72
CA THR A 23 -13.91 -0.64 20.67
C THR A 23 -14.52 -0.55 22.07
N ALA A 24 -14.32 -1.57 22.91
CA ALA A 24 -14.85 -1.59 24.27
C ALA A 24 -14.25 -0.47 25.14
N HIS A 25 -12.93 -0.25 25.03
CA HIS A 25 -12.26 0.85 25.71
C HIS A 25 -12.76 2.22 25.22
N LEU A 26 -12.91 2.42 23.90
CA LEU A 26 -13.47 3.66 23.36
C LEU A 26 -14.90 3.90 23.84
N ALA A 27 -15.74 2.87 23.84
CA ALA A 27 -17.11 2.98 24.32
C ALA A 27 -17.16 3.34 25.82
N SER A 28 -16.28 2.74 26.62
CA SER A 28 -16.11 3.09 28.04
C SER A 28 -15.67 4.55 28.19
N TRP A 29 -14.67 4.98 27.43
CA TRP A 29 -14.21 6.36 27.44
C TRP A 29 -15.34 7.35 27.08
N TYR A 30 -16.08 7.09 26.00
CA TYR A 30 -17.21 7.94 25.62
C TYR A 30 -18.26 8.04 26.72
N ARG A 31 -18.59 6.94 27.39
CA ARG A 31 -19.52 6.97 28.53
C ARG A 31 -18.97 7.80 29.69
N LEU A 32 -17.68 7.65 30.01
CA LEU A 32 -17.06 8.38 31.12
C LEU A 32 -16.94 9.89 30.83
N THR A 33 -16.71 10.28 29.57
CA THR A 33 -16.51 11.70 29.23
C THR A 33 -17.76 12.43 28.78
N LEU A 34 -18.74 11.72 28.21
CA LEU A 34 -19.97 12.32 27.68
C LEU A 34 -21.16 12.16 28.65
N GLY A 35 -20.94 11.63 29.85
CA GLY A 35 -21.94 11.50 30.90
C GLY A 35 -22.96 10.40 30.58
N ASP A 36 -24.25 10.75 30.54
CA ASP A 36 -25.37 9.82 30.36
C ASP A 36 -25.55 9.34 28.90
N LEU A 37 -24.46 9.14 28.18
CA LEU A 37 -24.51 8.62 26.83
C LEU A 37 -25.10 7.19 26.84
N PRO A 38 -26.21 6.93 26.13
CA PRO A 38 -26.79 5.59 26.08
C PRO A 38 -25.77 4.56 25.61
N ALA A 39 -25.71 3.41 26.28
CA ALA A 39 -24.72 2.38 25.97
C ALA A 39 -24.69 2.00 24.46
N PRO A 40 -25.83 1.79 23.76
CA PRO A 40 -25.80 1.48 22.34
C PRO A 40 -25.12 2.56 21.48
N LEU A 41 -25.30 3.84 21.85
CA LEU A 41 -24.72 4.97 21.12
C LEU A 41 -23.20 5.06 21.35
N SER A 42 -22.73 4.80 22.58
CA SER A 42 -21.30 4.73 22.88
C SER A 42 -20.57 3.64 22.08
N TRP A 43 -21.21 2.47 21.96
CA TRP A 43 -20.69 1.36 21.16
C TRP A 43 -20.73 1.66 19.66
N ALA A 44 -21.80 2.30 19.16
CA ALA A 44 -21.92 2.69 17.76
C ALA A 44 -20.84 3.71 17.37
N LEU A 45 -20.59 4.72 18.20
CA LEU A 45 -19.53 5.70 17.98
C LEU A 45 -18.15 5.03 17.95
N ALA A 46 -17.84 4.20 18.95
CA ALA A 46 -16.58 3.47 19.02
C ALA A 46 -16.36 2.58 17.79
N ALA A 47 -17.36 1.76 17.45
CA ALA A 47 -17.29 0.85 16.31
C ALA A 47 -17.16 1.61 14.98
N SER A 48 -17.82 2.75 14.83
CA SER A 48 -17.73 3.56 13.62
C SER A 48 -16.33 4.13 13.41
N LEU A 49 -15.68 4.63 14.47
CA LEU A 49 -14.33 5.18 14.40
C LEU A 49 -13.30 4.08 14.10
N GLU A 50 -13.43 2.92 14.75
CA GLU A 50 -12.61 1.73 14.47
C GLU A 50 -12.76 1.24 13.03
N MET A 51 -14.00 1.19 12.53
CA MET A 51 -14.27 0.79 11.15
C MET A 51 -13.65 1.76 10.14
N VAL A 52 -13.72 3.07 10.40
CA VAL A 52 -13.07 4.09 9.57
C VAL A 52 -11.55 3.92 9.57
N ALA A 53 -10.94 3.74 10.75
CA ALA A 53 -9.50 3.50 10.87
C ALA A 53 -9.07 2.23 10.12
N PHE A 54 -9.84 1.15 10.28
CA PHE A 54 -9.62 -0.11 9.59
C PHE A 54 -9.72 0.02 8.07
N LEU A 55 -10.81 0.59 7.56
CA LEU A 55 -11.04 0.70 6.12
C LEU A 55 -10.00 1.61 5.45
N LEU A 56 -9.61 2.71 6.09
CA LEU A 56 -8.55 3.59 5.58
C LEU A 56 -7.19 2.88 5.58
N SER A 57 -6.87 2.11 6.62
CA SER A 57 -5.65 1.30 6.68
C SER A 57 -5.63 0.22 5.59
N LEU A 58 -6.77 -0.47 5.38
CA LEU A 58 -6.93 -1.47 4.34
C LEU A 58 -6.77 -0.85 2.95
N ALA A 59 -7.44 0.29 2.72
CA ALA A 59 -7.35 1.05 1.47
C ALA A 59 -5.89 1.49 1.19
N ALA A 60 -5.18 1.98 2.19
CA ALA A 60 -3.78 2.41 2.04
C ALA A 60 -2.82 1.26 1.70
N ASN A 61 -3.12 0.03 2.13
CA ASN A 61 -2.22 -1.12 1.98
C ASN A 61 -2.58 -2.06 0.81
N LEU A 62 -3.86 -2.22 0.49
CA LEU A 62 -4.34 -3.21 -0.48
C LEU A 62 -4.68 -2.63 -1.85
N LEU A 63 -5.15 -1.37 -1.93
CA LEU A 63 -5.60 -0.79 -3.19
C LEU A 63 -4.41 -0.39 -4.09
N PRO A 64 -4.52 -0.62 -5.41
CA PRO A 64 -3.56 -0.10 -6.38
C PRO A 64 -3.70 1.43 -6.48
N GLY A 65 -2.58 2.14 -6.42
CA GLY A 65 -2.55 3.60 -6.32
C GLY A 65 -2.54 4.04 -4.85
N LYS A 66 -1.38 4.53 -4.39
CA LYS A 66 -1.20 5.01 -3.02
C LYS A 66 -1.96 6.33 -2.85
N SER A 67 -3.17 6.29 -2.32
CA SER A 67 -3.88 7.51 -1.92
C SER A 67 -3.24 8.07 -0.66
N TYR A 68 -2.59 9.23 -0.76
CA TYR A 68 -2.04 9.94 0.39
C TYR A 68 -3.12 10.22 1.44
N TRP A 69 -4.34 10.52 1.01
CA TRP A 69 -5.48 10.73 1.91
C TRP A 69 -5.89 9.47 2.68
N ALA A 70 -5.81 8.29 2.06
CA ALA A 70 -6.07 7.03 2.76
C ALA A 70 -5.00 6.77 3.82
N ALA A 71 -3.72 7.03 3.50
CA ALA A 71 -2.62 6.86 4.43
C ALA A 71 -2.69 7.86 5.60
N TYR A 72 -2.81 9.16 5.32
CA TYR A 72 -2.94 10.18 6.36
C TYR A 72 -4.22 10.01 7.19
N GLY A 73 -5.33 9.71 6.54
CA GLY A 73 -6.60 9.41 7.20
C GLY A 73 -6.49 8.22 8.15
N ALA A 74 -5.79 7.15 7.73
CA ALA A 74 -5.54 5.99 8.59
C ALA A 74 -4.74 6.37 9.83
N TYR A 75 -3.66 7.17 9.69
CA TYR A 75 -2.88 7.63 10.84
C TYR A 75 -3.67 8.53 11.79
N VAL A 76 -4.47 9.45 11.25
CA VAL A 76 -5.32 10.33 12.07
C VAL A 76 -6.36 9.51 12.83
N ALA A 77 -7.08 8.61 12.13
CA ALA A 77 -8.08 7.76 12.74
C ALA A 77 -7.46 6.84 13.81
N LEU A 78 -6.29 6.25 13.52
CA LEU A 78 -5.56 5.44 14.48
C LEU A 78 -5.10 6.26 15.69
N GLY A 79 -4.69 7.51 15.50
CA GLY A 79 -4.33 8.42 16.58
C GLY A 79 -5.52 8.73 17.50
N LEU A 80 -6.72 8.90 16.94
CA LEU A 80 -7.95 9.11 17.71
C LEU A 80 -8.35 7.86 18.49
N VAL A 81 -8.29 6.68 17.85
CA VAL A 81 -8.53 5.38 18.51
C VAL A 81 -7.53 5.19 19.65
N TRP A 82 -6.24 5.43 19.41
CA TRP A 82 -5.21 5.31 20.42
C TRP A 82 -5.44 6.26 21.60
N LEU A 83 -5.76 7.52 21.32
CA LEU A 83 -6.05 8.51 22.36
C LEU A 83 -7.24 8.08 23.24
N GLY A 84 -8.32 7.58 22.62
CA GLY A 84 -9.47 7.08 23.36
C GLY A 84 -9.12 5.88 24.25
N ASN A 85 -8.32 4.93 23.75
CA ASN A 85 -7.84 3.79 24.54
C ASN A 85 -6.96 4.22 25.70
N TYR A 86 -6.01 5.12 25.44
CA TYR A 86 -5.14 5.68 26.47
C TYR A 86 -5.96 6.35 27.57
N ARG A 87 -6.96 7.16 27.21
CA ARG A 87 -7.84 7.83 28.18
C ARG A 87 -8.72 6.84 28.93
N ALA A 88 -9.23 5.80 28.28
CA ALA A 88 -9.98 4.74 28.94
C ALA A 88 -9.15 4.06 30.04
N MET A 89 -7.91 3.65 29.70
CA MET A 89 -6.99 3.02 30.65
C MET A 89 -6.59 3.97 31.78
N ALA A 90 -6.28 5.24 31.45
CA ALA A 90 -5.91 6.25 32.44
C ALA A 90 -7.03 6.60 33.44
N LEU A 91 -8.29 6.41 33.04
CA LEU A 91 -9.44 6.61 33.92
C LEU A 91 -9.81 5.33 34.70
N ALA A 92 -9.43 4.16 34.22
CA ALA A 92 -9.81 2.87 34.80
C ALA A 92 -8.81 2.34 35.84
N GLY A 93 -7.56 2.82 35.85
CA GLY A 93 -6.50 2.29 36.71
C GLY A 93 -5.63 3.36 37.36
N ASP A 94 -4.92 2.95 38.41
CA ASP A 94 -4.03 3.80 39.21
C ASP A 94 -2.55 3.60 38.81
N LEU A 95 -2.32 3.15 37.57
CA LEU A 95 -0.98 2.90 37.05
C LEU A 95 -0.25 4.22 36.76
N PRO A 96 1.09 4.24 36.90
CA PRO A 96 1.90 5.37 36.45
C PRO A 96 1.61 5.72 34.98
N VAL A 97 1.61 7.02 34.66
CA VAL A 97 1.30 7.54 33.32
C VAL A 97 2.12 6.86 32.21
N TRP A 98 3.39 6.55 32.47
CA TRP A 98 4.27 5.90 31.49
C TRP A 98 3.87 4.43 31.23
N GLU A 99 3.35 3.71 32.22
CA GLU A 99 2.87 2.34 32.06
C GLU A 99 1.59 2.32 31.23
N THR A 100 0.64 3.20 31.56
CA THR A 100 -0.59 3.39 30.81
C THR A 100 -0.31 3.78 29.35
N PHE A 101 0.66 4.67 29.14
CA PHE A 101 1.12 5.04 27.81
C PHE A 101 1.68 3.82 27.06
N ALA A 102 2.62 3.07 27.66
CA ALA A 102 3.22 1.89 27.04
C ALA A 102 2.19 0.79 26.72
N GLN A 103 1.26 0.52 27.62
CA GLN A 103 0.18 -0.44 27.40
C GLN A 103 -0.78 0.03 26.30
N SER A 104 -1.11 1.33 26.25
CA SER A 104 -1.99 1.87 25.21
C SER A 104 -1.39 1.78 23.80
N LEU A 105 -0.05 1.79 23.67
CA LEU A 105 0.64 1.65 22.38
C LEU A 105 0.46 0.27 21.75
N PHE A 106 0.02 -0.74 22.51
CA PHE A 106 -0.31 -2.05 21.95
C PHE A 106 -1.33 -1.94 20.81
N VAL A 107 -2.33 -1.06 20.94
CA VAL A 107 -3.37 -0.84 19.94
C VAL A 107 -2.78 -0.33 18.62
N PRO A 108 -2.11 0.83 18.54
CA PRO A 108 -1.54 1.31 17.29
C PRO A 108 -0.41 0.43 16.74
N VAL A 109 0.47 -0.11 17.60
CA VAL A 109 1.61 -0.91 17.16
C VAL A 109 1.14 -2.25 16.57
N GLY A 110 0.25 -2.97 17.27
CA GLY A 110 -0.32 -4.22 16.79
C GLY A 110 -1.07 -4.02 15.48
N THR A 111 -1.90 -2.98 15.41
CA THR A 111 -2.69 -2.65 14.22
C THR A 111 -1.80 -2.35 13.01
N LEU A 112 -0.74 -1.53 13.17
CA LEU A 112 0.16 -1.18 12.07
C LEU A 112 0.99 -2.38 11.58
N ILE A 113 1.56 -3.17 12.52
CA ILE A 113 2.38 -4.33 12.16
C ILE A 113 1.54 -5.39 11.45
N VAL A 114 0.37 -5.71 11.99
CA VAL A 114 -0.52 -6.72 11.39
C VAL A 114 -1.06 -6.27 10.04
N ALA A 115 -1.48 -5.00 9.91
CA ALA A 115 -1.93 -4.46 8.63
C ALA A 115 -0.81 -4.49 7.57
N LYS A 116 0.43 -4.18 7.96
CA LYS A 116 1.58 -4.27 7.06
C LYS A 116 1.86 -5.71 6.64
N ALA A 117 1.88 -6.65 7.59
CA ALA A 117 2.10 -8.07 7.31
C ALA A 117 1.04 -8.65 6.37
N LEU A 118 -0.24 -8.34 6.60
CA LEU A 118 -1.33 -8.74 5.71
C LEU A 118 -1.20 -8.11 4.32
N GLY A 119 -0.82 -6.83 4.24
CA GLY A 119 -0.59 -6.14 2.98
C GLY A 119 0.53 -6.75 2.15
N ASP A 120 1.62 -7.18 2.79
CA ASP A 120 2.75 -7.83 2.13
C ASP A 120 2.39 -9.23 1.64
N LEU A 121 1.73 -10.05 2.48
CA LEU A 121 1.23 -11.37 2.10
C LEU A 121 0.24 -11.29 0.92
N ALA A 122 -0.64 -10.28 0.90
CA ALA A 122 -1.58 -10.07 -0.19
C ALA A 122 -0.92 -9.61 -1.50
N LYS A 123 0.21 -8.89 -1.43
CA LYS A 123 1.02 -8.54 -2.62
C LYS A 123 1.79 -9.74 -3.14
N GLU A 124 2.33 -10.55 -2.24
CA GLU A 124 3.06 -11.76 -2.58
C GLU A 124 2.16 -12.80 -3.24
N GLY A 125 0.93 -13.00 -2.73
CA GLY A 125 -0.07 -13.83 -3.40
C GLY A 125 -0.48 -13.32 -4.79
N ARG A 126 -0.57 -12.00 -5.00
CA ARG A 126 -0.80 -11.39 -6.32
C ARG A 126 0.37 -11.61 -7.27
N ASN A 127 1.60 -11.57 -6.77
CA ASN A 127 2.80 -11.82 -7.55
C ASN A 127 3.02 -13.31 -7.84
N GLN A 128 2.61 -14.22 -6.96
CA GLN A 128 2.67 -15.67 -7.21
C GLN A 128 1.60 -16.14 -8.21
N GLY A 129 0.43 -15.47 -8.26
CA GLY A 129 -0.58 -15.68 -9.31
C GLY A 129 -0.13 -15.17 -10.69
N ARG A 130 0.86 -14.28 -10.72
CA ARG A 130 1.71 -14.08 -11.90
C ARG A 130 2.80 -15.16 -11.88
N THR A 131 2.45 -16.40 -12.22
CA THR A 131 3.45 -17.29 -12.80
C THR A 131 4.24 -16.48 -13.85
N PRO A 132 5.58 -16.44 -13.80
CA PRO A 132 6.33 -16.01 -14.96
C PRO A 132 5.97 -17.03 -16.04
N SER A 133 5.01 -16.66 -16.88
CA SER A 133 4.78 -17.33 -18.14
C SER A 133 6.15 -17.47 -18.77
N SER A 134 6.55 -18.72 -18.97
CA SER A 134 7.67 -19.14 -19.80
C SER A 134 7.87 -18.16 -20.97
N PRO A 135 9.11 -17.81 -21.35
CA PRO A 135 9.39 -16.78 -22.35
C PRO A 135 8.83 -17.22 -23.70
N ARG A 136 7.57 -16.89 -23.94
CA ARG A 136 6.90 -16.98 -25.23
C ARG A 136 6.49 -15.57 -25.55
N GLY A 137 7.21 -15.01 -26.52
CA GLY A 137 7.08 -13.62 -26.92
C GLY A 137 5.65 -13.29 -27.30
N GLU A 138 5.18 -12.18 -26.74
CA GLU A 138 4.23 -11.23 -27.33
C GLU A 138 4.01 -10.15 -26.27
N ASN A 139 4.31 -8.90 -26.63
CA ASN A 139 4.23 -7.70 -25.79
C ASN A 139 5.40 -7.43 -24.82
N ALA A 140 6.64 -7.65 -25.29
CA ALA A 140 7.69 -6.74 -24.87
C ALA A 140 7.28 -5.34 -25.35
N ALA A 141 7.11 -4.39 -24.43
CA ALA A 141 7.10 -2.98 -24.79
C ALA A 141 8.29 -2.76 -25.74
N PRO A 142 8.12 -2.13 -26.92
CA PRO A 142 9.19 -2.09 -27.89
C PRO A 142 10.36 -1.31 -27.27
N GLY A 143 11.37 -2.06 -26.83
CA GLY A 143 12.54 -1.51 -26.17
C GLY A 143 13.58 -1.03 -27.19
N PRO A 144 14.76 -0.60 -26.73
CA PRO A 144 15.84 -0.11 -27.60
C PRO A 144 16.20 -1.07 -28.74
N GLN A 145 16.04 -2.38 -28.55
CA GLN A 145 16.29 -3.39 -29.59
C GLN A 145 15.34 -3.29 -30.80
N SER A 146 14.09 -2.88 -30.59
CA SER A 146 13.12 -2.67 -31.67
C SER A 146 13.53 -1.49 -32.57
N VAL A 147 14.00 -0.42 -31.94
CA VAL A 147 14.56 0.77 -32.60
C VAL A 147 15.84 0.41 -33.35
N LEU A 148 16.73 -0.39 -32.74
CA LEU A 148 17.98 -0.85 -33.38
C LEU A 148 17.71 -1.70 -34.63
N SER A 149 16.67 -2.54 -34.63
CA SER A 149 16.28 -3.34 -35.79
C SER A 149 15.64 -2.54 -36.93
N ALA A 150 15.16 -1.33 -36.64
CA ALA A 150 14.53 -0.45 -37.61
C ALA A 150 15.50 0.53 -38.29
N LEU A 151 16.78 0.54 -37.85
CA LEU A 151 17.87 1.27 -38.49
C LEU A 151 18.27 0.62 -39.83
N PRO A 152 18.71 1.41 -40.84
CA PRO A 152 18.87 2.85 -40.80
C PRO A 152 17.58 3.62 -41.11
N GLY A 153 17.48 4.86 -40.59
CA GLY A 153 16.36 5.76 -40.88
C GLY A 153 16.36 7.07 -40.08
N SER A 154 15.52 8.01 -40.46
CA SER A 154 15.20 9.19 -39.64
C SER A 154 14.30 8.79 -38.47
N ILE A 155 14.23 9.61 -37.41
CA ILE A 155 13.35 9.36 -36.24
C ILE A 155 11.89 9.12 -36.68
N ALA A 156 11.40 9.91 -37.64
CA ALA A 156 10.04 9.79 -38.15
C ALA A 156 9.82 8.47 -38.91
N GLU A 157 10.82 8.00 -39.66
CA GLU A 157 10.74 6.75 -40.39
C GLU A 157 10.83 5.53 -39.47
N ILE A 158 11.71 5.59 -38.47
CA ILE A 158 11.83 4.55 -37.43
C ILE A 158 10.56 4.47 -36.60
N ALA A 159 9.96 5.61 -36.23
CA ALA A 159 8.67 5.67 -35.54
C ALA A 159 7.56 4.98 -36.36
N ARG A 160 7.50 5.21 -37.68
CA ARG A 160 6.55 4.52 -38.56
C ARG A 160 6.79 3.02 -38.64
N ARG A 161 8.05 2.57 -38.74
CA ARG A 161 8.40 1.14 -38.82
C ARG A 161 8.17 0.38 -37.51
N THR A 162 8.38 1.04 -36.38
CA THR A 162 8.26 0.43 -35.03
C THR A 162 6.89 0.63 -34.38
N GLY A 163 6.06 1.53 -34.91
CA GLY A 163 4.80 1.94 -34.28
C GLY A 163 4.99 2.73 -32.98
N LEU A 164 6.22 3.16 -32.68
CA LEU A 164 6.55 3.91 -31.47
C LEU A 164 6.35 5.42 -31.63
N PRO A 165 5.97 6.14 -30.56
CA PRO A 165 5.98 7.60 -30.57
C PRO A 165 7.41 8.15 -30.82
N ALA A 166 7.54 9.17 -31.67
CA ALA A 166 8.82 9.80 -31.99
C ALA A 166 9.66 10.21 -30.76
N PRO A 167 9.10 10.72 -29.65
CA PRO A 167 9.88 11.03 -28.44
C PRO A 167 10.52 9.78 -27.80
N LEU A 168 9.83 8.64 -27.88
CA LEU A 168 10.32 7.37 -27.32
C LEU A 168 11.44 6.80 -28.19
N VAL A 169 11.28 6.88 -29.52
CA VAL A 169 12.34 6.53 -30.48
C VAL A 169 13.59 7.39 -30.26
N ALA A 170 13.43 8.71 -30.07
CA ALA A 170 14.56 9.61 -29.82
C ALA A 170 15.31 9.26 -28.53
N ARG A 171 14.58 8.95 -27.44
CA ARG A 171 15.17 8.51 -26.17
C ARG A 171 15.96 7.22 -26.34
N ASP A 172 15.39 6.24 -27.04
CA ASP A 172 16.00 4.93 -27.22
C ASP A 172 17.23 5.00 -28.16
N LEU A 173 17.20 5.85 -29.18
CA LEU A 173 18.38 6.12 -30.02
C LEU A 173 19.53 6.78 -29.24
N GLN A 174 19.23 7.70 -28.32
CA GLN A 174 20.25 8.28 -27.43
C GLN A 174 20.88 7.23 -26.51
N LEU A 175 20.10 6.26 -26.02
CA LEU A 175 20.62 5.15 -25.23
C LEU A 175 21.54 4.26 -26.08
N LEU A 176 21.09 3.87 -27.27
CA LEU A 176 21.89 3.05 -28.20
C LEU A 176 23.18 3.76 -28.65
N GLN A 177 23.17 5.09 -28.75
CA GLN A 177 24.37 5.87 -29.04
C GLN A 177 25.36 5.85 -27.88
N LYS A 178 24.89 6.00 -26.64
CA LYS A 178 25.72 5.89 -25.43
C LYS A 178 26.31 4.49 -25.27
N GLU A 179 25.56 3.47 -25.64
CA GLU A 179 26.00 2.07 -25.66
C GLU A 179 26.93 1.75 -26.86
N GLY A 180 27.12 2.69 -27.78
CA GLY A 180 27.96 2.52 -28.96
C GLY A 180 27.37 1.59 -30.02
N SER A 181 26.08 1.25 -29.93
CA SER A 181 25.37 0.34 -30.85
C SER A 181 24.74 1.07 -32.05
N ALA A 182 24.56 2.38 -31.96
CA ALA A 182 24.08 3.22 -33.05
C ALA A 182 24.85 4.54 -33.13
N TYR A 183 24.88 5.18 -34.29
CA TYR A 183 25.43 6.52 -34.48
C TYR A 183 24.57 7.34 -35.42
N PHE A 184 24.64 8.67 -35.31
CA PHE A 184 23.94 9.61 -36.18
C PHE A 184 24.95 10.27 -37.12
N ASP A 185 24.69 10.25 -38.42
CA ASP A 185 25.60 10.79 -39.46
C ASP A 185 25.33 12.26 -39.84
N GLY A 186 24.28 12.87 -39.27
CA GLY A 186 23.82 14.22 -39.60
C GLY A 186 22.41 14.24 -40.20
N GLU A 187 21.98 13.15 -40.84
CA GLU A 187 20.65 13.04 -41.45
C GLU A 187 19.91 11.76 -41.02
N VAL A 188 20.65 10.68 -40.78
CA VAL A 188 20.13 9.32 -40.58
C VAL A 188 20.81 8.64 -39.41
N TRP A 189 20.04 7.84 -38.67
CA TRP A 189 20.59 6.95 -37.65
C TRP A 189 21.03 5.63 -38.26
N HIS A 190 22.23 5.18 -37.91
CA HIS A 190 22.84 3.94 -38.38
C HIS A 190 23.16 3.00 -37.24
N ARG A 191 23.15 1.71 -37.55
CA ARG A 191 23.67 0.69 -36.65
C ARG A 191 25.20 0.64 -36.78
N ARG A 192 25.89 0.50 -35.65
CA ARG A 192 27.34 0.29 -35.63
C ARG A 192 27.69 -1.19 -35.83
#